data_AF-A0A954T7T2-F1
#
_entry.id   AF-A0A954T7T2-F1
#
_cell.length_a   1.000
_cell.length_b   1.000
_cell.length_c   1.000
_cell.angle_alpha   90.00
_cell.angle_beta   90.00
_cell.angle_gamma   90.00
#
_symmetry.space_group_name_H-M   'P 1'
#
loop_
_entity.id
_entity.type
_entity.pdbx_description
1 polymer ?
#
loop_
_entity_poly.entity_id
_entity_poly.type
_entity_poly.pdbx_seq_one_letter_code
_entity_poly.pdbx_strand_id
1 'polypeptide(L)'
;ADEDRRELFDMQADPGQQHNVADEYPRVMEELSGRYLDWYRDISDRFTEAVRISLGHPEGGAALLTAHDWHAPIAQVPWNQPHIQRDLPGNGYWTVEIERAGTYRFTLQTRPGEHAVRMQAVRAGVRAGQQEKFQDIEPEAAVTHLVLELPAGPTRLQTWLEKADGSSRGAFYVTVEFVGPAAEE
;
A
#
# COMPACT_ATOMS: atom_id res chain seq x y z
N ALA A 1 20.84 -9.07 -12.23
CA ALA A 1 19.91 -9.73 -13.16
C ALA A 1 20.32 -11.19 -13.24
N ASP A 2 19.36 -12.10 -13.32
CA ASP A 2 19.63 -13.51 -13.54
C ASP A 2 20.10 -13.65 -14.99
N GLU A 3 21.42 -13.62 -15.22
CA GLU A 3 22.04 -13.70 -16.55
C GLU A 3 21.81 -15.07 -17.23
N ASP A 4 21.21 -16.02 -16.52
CA ASP A 4 21.14 -17.43 -16.93
C ASP A 4 19.88 -17.82 -17.74
N ARG A 5 18.87 -16.96 -17.89
CA ARG A 5 17.65 -17.30 -18.68
C ARG A 5 17.49 -16.44 -19.93
N ARG A 6 18.11 -16.88 -21.04
CA ARG A 6 17.90 -16.31 -22.39
C ARG A 6 16.68 -16.95 -23.05
N GLU A 7 15.54 -16.30 -22.95
CA GLU A 7 14.30 -16.76 -23.56
C GLU A 7 13.72 -15.69 -24.49
N LEU A 8 13.23 -16.14 -25.64
CA LEU A 8 12.50 -15.34 -26.60
C LEU A 8 11.30 -16.15 -27.08
N PHE A 9 10.11 -15.57 -26.99
CA PHE A 9 8.86 -16.21 -27.41
C PHE A 9 8.16 -15.36 -28.46
N ASP A 10 7.62 -16.01 -29.50
CA ASP A 10 6.71 -15.35 -30.44
C ASP A 10 5.30 -15.33 -29.83
N MET A 11 4.89 -14.18 -29.30
CA MET A 11 3.58 -14.06 -28.65
C MET A 11 2.38 -14.24 -29.59
N GLN A 12 2.55 -14.13 -30.91
CA GLN A 12 1.47 -14.34 -31.87
C GLN A 12 1.30 -15.82 -32.19
N ALA A 13 2.41 -16.53 -32.43
CA ALA A 13 2.41 -17.96 -32.73
C ALA A 13 2.31 -18.83 -31.46
N ASP A 14 2.81 -18.34 -30.33
CA ASP A 14 2.87 -19.03 -29.04
C ASP A 14 2.53 -18.10 -27.85
N PRO A 15 1.24 -17.72 -27.69
CA PRO A 15 0.79 -16.90 -26.57
C PRO A 15 1.06 -17.52 -25.18
N GLY A 16 1.22 -18.85 -25.12
CA GLY A 16 1.48 -19.61 -23.90
C GLY A 16 2.96 -19.65 -23.50
N GLN A 17 3.87 -19.11 -24.32
CA GLN A 17 5.32 -19.09 -24.06
C GLN A 17 5.88 -20.50 -23.78
N GLN A 18 5.50 -21.47 -24.60
CA GLN A 18 5.92 -22.87 -24.46
C GLN A 18 7.17 -23.22 -25.29
N HIS A 19 7.48 -22.46 -26.34
CA HIS A 19 8.56 -22.73 -27.29
C HIS A 19 9.54 -21.56 -27.32
N ASN A 20 10.70 -21.74 -26.68
CA ASN A 20 11.78 -20.75 -26.72
C ASN A 20 12.45 -20.76 -28.10
N VAL A 21 12.41 -19.63 -28.80
CA VAL A 21 13.00 -19.43 -30.14
C VAL A 21 14.27 -18.57 -30.12
N ALA A 22 14.89 -18.36 -28.95
CA ALA A 22 16.07 -17.50 -28.81
C ALA A 22 17.26 -17.93 -29.70
N ASP A 23 17.48 -19.24 -29.85
CA ASP A 23 18.56 -19.79 -30.68
C ASP A 23 18.28 -19.65 -32.18
N GLU A 24 17.01 -19.60 -32.57
CA GLU A 24 16.58 -19.40 -33.96
C GLU A 24 16.69 -17.92 -34.38
N TYR A 25 16.51 -16.99 -33.43
CA TYR A 25 16.53 -15.55 -33.68
C TYR A 25 17.57 -14.80 -32.81
N PRO A 26 18.87 -15.12 -32.92
CA PRO A 26 19.91 -14.60 -32.04
C PRO A 26 20.07 -13.07 -32.13
N ARG A 27 19.85 -12.48 -33.32
CA ARG A 27 19.88 -11.01 -33.51
C ARG A 27 18.74 -10.31 -32.78
N VAL A 28 17.53 -10.87 -32.83
CA VAL A 28 16.36 -10.31 -32.14
C VAL A 28 16.58 -10.39 -30.63
N MET A 29 17.13 -11.51 -30.15
CA MET A 29 17.48 -11.68 -28.74
C MET A 29 18.51 -10.63 -28.29
N GLU A 30 19.56 -10.40 -29.07
CA GLU A 30 20.60 -9.39 -28.75
C GLU A 30 20.01 -7.97 -28.73
N GLU A 31 19.16 -7.62 -29.70
CA GLU A 31 18.50 -6.32 -29.74
C GLU A 31 17.60 -6.08 -28.52
N LEU A 32 16.71 -7.02 -28.21
CA LEU A 32 15.74 -6.87 -27.12
C LEU A 32 16.43 -6.88 -25.75
N SER A 33 17.42 -7.75 -25.55
CA SER A 33 18.20 -7.78 -24.31
C SER A 33 19.03 -6.51 -24.12
N GLY A 34 19.63 -5.97 -25.19
CA GLY A 34 20.32 -4.69 -25.18
C GLY A 34 19.39 -3.54 -24.74
N ARG A 35 18.21 -3.44 -25.37
CA ARG A 35 17.20 -2.43 -25.00
C ARG A 35 16.73 -2.59 -23.55
N TYR A 36 16.52 -3.83 -23.09
CA TYR A 36 16.16 -4.10 -21.70
C TYR A 36 17.24 -3.62 -20.73
N LEU A 37 18.52 -3.91 -21.01
CA LEU A 37 19.63 -3.51 -20.15
C LEU A 37 19.84 -2.00 -20.14
N ASP A 38 19.65 -1.32 -21.27
CA ASP A 38 19.68 0.15 -21.34
C ASP A 38 18.55 0.76 -20.50
N TRP A 39 17.32 0.27 -20.68
CA TRP A 39 16.17 0.69 -19.87
C TRP A 39 16.38 0.41 -18.38
N TYR A 40 16.85 -0.80 -18.02
CA TYR A 40 17.11 -1.18 -16.64
C TYR A 40 18.13 -0.24 -15.98
N ARG A 41 19.23 0.08 -16.68
CA ARG A 41 20.24 1.03 -16.19
C ARG A 41 19.68 2.43 -16.00
N ASP A 42 18.85 2.90 -16.92
CA ASP A 42 18.20 4.23 -16.85
C ASP A 42 17.31 4.36 -15.60
N ILE A 43 16.54 3.32 -15.27
CA ILE A 43 15.57 3.40 -14.16
C ILE A 43 16.13 2.92 -12.81
N SER A 44 17.23 2.16 -12.80
CA SER A 44 17.70 1.47 -11.59
C SER A 44 18.10 2.41 -10.45
N ASP A 45 18.56 3.62 -10.76
CA ASP A 45 18.96 4.62 -9.77
C ASP A 45 17.78 5.02 -8.86
N ARG A 46 16.55 4.93 -9.38
CA ARG A 46 15.33 5.34 -8.69
C ARG A 46 14.60 4.19 -8.00
N PHE A 47 15.10 2.96 -8.07
CA PHE A 47 14.45 1.79 -7.44
C PHE A 47 14.38 1.88 -5.92
N THR A 48 15.24 2.69 -5.32
CA THR A 48 15.24 2.93 -3.87
C THR A 48 14.29 4.07 -3.45
N GLU A 49 13.77 4.84 -4.40
CA GLU A 49 12.80 5.91 -4.14
C GLU A 49 11.44 5.30 -3.80
N ALA A 50 10.86 5.74 -2.68
CA ALA A 50 9.49 5.37 -2.35
C ALA A 50 8.50 6.09 -3.29
N VAL A 51 7.70 5.31 -4.02
CA VAL A 51 6.52 5.81 -4.72
C VAL A 51 5.44 6.11 -3.68
N ARG A 52 5.03 7.38 -3.59
CA ARG A 52 4.13 7.85 -2.55
C ARG A 52 2.72 8.00 -3.07
N ILE A 53 1.74 7.62 -2.25
CA ILE A 53 0.33 7.90 -2.51
C ILE A 53 0.04 9.34 -2.08
N SER A 54 -0.42 10.17 -3.02
CA SER A 54 -0.79 11.57 -2.75
C SER A 54 -2.10 11.65 -1.98
N LEU A 55 -2.13 12.46 -0.90
CA LEU A 55 -3.26 12.62 0.00
C LEU A 55 -3.61 14.10 0.23
N GLY A 56 -4.90 14.41 0.06
CA GLY A 56 -5.45 15.73 0.35
C GLY A 56 -5.21 16.78 -0.72
N HIS A 57 -4.98 16.40 -1.98
CA HIS A 57 -5.01 17.36 -3.10
C HIS A 57 -6.34 18.15 -3.10
N PRO A 58 -6.39 19.46 -3.42
CA PRO A 58 -7.62 20.25 -3.38
C PRO A 58 -8.76 19.72 -4.25
N GLU A 59 -8.42 19.12 -5.39
CA GLU A 59 -9.37 18.45 -6.30
C GLU A 59 -9.49 16.94 -6.02
N GLY A 60 -8.66 16.41 -5.12
CA GLY A 60 -8.69 15.02 -4.68
C GLY A 60 -9.66 14.85 -3.52
N GLY A 61 -10.68 14.02 -3.71
CA GLY A 61 -11.59 13.63 -2.64
C GLY A 61 -10.92 12.70 -1.61
N ALA A 62 -11.73 11.91 -0.91
CA ALA A 62 -11.23 10.89 -0.01
C ALA A 62 -10.45 9.80 -0.77
N ALA A 63 -9.28 9.42 -0.26
CA ALA A 63 -8.44 8.38 -0.82
C ALA A 63 -8.62 7.07 -0.04
N LEU A 64 -8.76 5.94 -0.74
CA LEU A 64 -8.79 4.62 -0.13
C LEU A 64 -7.39 3.99 -0.19
N LEU A 65 -6.80 3.77 0.98
CA LEU A 65 -5.57 3.00 1.15
C LEU A 65 -5.90 1.54 1.48
N THR A 66 -5.15 0.61 0.89
CA THR A 66 -5.34 -0.83 1.13
C THR A 66 -4.05 -1.45 1.66
N ALA A 67 -4.17 -2.53 2.44
CA ALA A 67 -3.00 -3.25 2.94
C ALA A 67 -2.13 -3.89 1.84
N HIS A 68 -2.60 -3.93 0.58
CA HIS A 68 -1.78 -4.38 -0.56
C HIS A 68 -0.61 -3.42 -0.83
N ASP A 69 -0.77 -2.13 -0.50
CA ASP A 69 0.25 -1.10 -0.68
C ASP A 69 1.18 -0.97 0.54
N TRP A 70 1.13 -1.94 1.47
CA TRP A 70 2.01 -1.96 2.63
C TRP A 70 3.45 -2.26 2.25
N HIS A 71 4.36 -1.43 2.76
CA HIS A 71 5.75 -1.78 2.90
C HIS A 71 5.93 -2.65 4.15
N ALA A 72 5.96 -3.96 3.93
CA ALA A 72 6.19 -4.99 4.95
C ALA A 72 6.77 -6.26 4.29
N PRO A 73 7.31 -7.23 5.05
CA PRO A 73 7.59 -8.56 4.52
C PRO A 73 6.34 -9.15 3.86
N ILE A 74 6.47 -9.79 2.69
CA ILE A 74 5.33 -10.27 1.89
C ILE A 74 4.38 -11.20 2.69
N ALA A 75 4.92 -11.96 3.65
CA ALA A 75 4.14 -12.82 4.53
C ALA A 75 3.16 -12.07 5.46
N GLN A 76 3.36 -10.77 5.66
CA GLN A 76 2.50 -9.89 6.45
C GLN A 76 1.50 -9.10 5.58
N VAL A 77 1.63 -9.14 4.25
CA VAL A 77 0.75 -8.42 3.34
C VAL A 77 -0.44 -9.31 2.96
N PRO A 78 -1.69 -8.92 3.26
CA PRO A 78 -2.86 -9.67 2.83
C PRO A 78 -3.09 -9.47 1.33
N TRP A 79 -2.50 -10.35 0.51
CA TRP A 79 -2.54 -10.25 -0.96
C TRP A 79 -3.78 -10.89 -1.61
N ASN A 80 -4.64 -11.57 -0.85
CA ASN A 80 -5.85 -12.22 -1.36
C ASN A 80 -7.02 -12.16 -0.36
N GLN A 81 -8.22 -12.46 -0.86
CA GLN A 81 -9.44 -12.44 -0.04
C GLN A 81 -9.41 -13.42 1.15
N PRO A 82 -8.90 -14.65 1.04
CA PRO A 82 -8.72 -15.52 2.20
C PRO A 82 -7.88 -14.91 3.34
N HIS A 83 -6.82 -14.14 3.03
CA HIS A 83 -6.02 -13.45 4.05
C HIS A 83 -6.82 -12.38 4.78
N ILE A 84 -7.64 -11.61 4.03
CA ILE A 84 -8.56 -10.62 4.60
C ILE A 84 -9.59 -11.32 5.49
N GLN A 85 -10.22 -12.39 5.01
CA GLN A 85 -11.25 -13.14 5.75
C GLN A 85 -10.76 -13.74 7.07
N ARG A 86 -9.49 -14.17 7.13
CA ARG A 86 -8.86 -14.76 8.31
C ARG A 86 -8.18 -13.74 9.22
N ASP A 87 -8.32 -12.45 8.91
CA ASP A 87 -7.68 -11.35 9.64
C ASP A 87 -6.17 -11.58 9.85
N LEU A 88 -5.45 -11.85 8.75
CA LEU A 88 -4.00 -12.07 8.75
C LEU A 88 -3.30 -11.08 9.71
N PRO A 89 -2.52 -11.56 10.70
CA PRO A 89 -1.92 -10.72 11.74
C PRO A 89 -0.65 -10.01 11.21
N GLY A 90 -0.80 -9.25 10.13
CA GLY A 90 0.24 -8.44 9.52
C GLY A 90 0.06 -6.95 9.82
N ASN A 91 1.16 -6.20 9.75
CA ASN A 91 1.13 -4.75 9.87
C ASN A 91 2.27 -4.12 9.07
N GLY A 92 1.93 -3.28 8.12
CA GLY A 92 2.88 -2.50 7.33
C GLY A 92 2.52 -1.02 7.32
N TYR A 93 3.38 -0.23 6.71
CA TYR A 93 3.16 1.20 6.52
C TYR A 93 2.95 1.52 5.04
N TRP A 94 2.21 2.58 4.77
CA TRP A 94 2.14 3.23 3.47
C TRP A 94 3.18 4.35 3.40
N THR A 95 3.76 4.58 2.23
CA THR A 95 4.48 5.83 1.95
C THR A 95 3.50 6.78 1.27
N VAL A 96 3.36 7.98 1.83
CA VAL A 96 2.34 8.95 1.40
C VAL A 96 2.96 10.32 1.25
N GLU A 97 2.36 11.14 0.39
CA GLU A 97 2.67 12.55 0.21
C GLU A 97 1.46 13.36 0.69
N ILE A 98 1.64 14.17 1.72
CA ILE A 98 0.59 15.07 2.21
C ILE A 98 0.67 16.36 1.40
N GLU A 99 -0.24 16.54 0.45
CA GLU A 99 -0.20 17.66 -0.51
C GLU A 99 -0.44 19.03 0.15
N ARG A 100 -1.15 19.05 1.28
CA ARG A 100 -1.42 20.27 2.04
C ARG A 100 -1.47 20.00 3.53
N ALA A 101 -0.96 20.94 4.32
CA ALA A 101 -1.07 20.85 5.77
C ALA A 101 -2.53 21.04 6.21
N GLY A 102 -2.94 20.34 7.26
CA GLY A 102 -4.26 20.50 7.87
C GLY A 102 -4.76 19.26 8.59
N THR A 103 -6.05 19.24 8.87
CA THR A 103 -6.72 18.17 9.59
C THR A 103 -7.20 17.08 8.64
N TYR A 104 -6.84 15.84 8.94
CA TYR A 104 -7.21 14.66 8.19
C TYR A 104 -8.01 13.68 9.05
N ARG A 105 -9.06 13.09 8.48
CA ARG A 105 -9.83 12.00 9.06
C ARG A 105 -9.39 10.68 8.45
N PHE A 106 -9.09 9.72 9.32
CA PHE A 106 -8.72 8.35 9.00
C PHE A 106 -9.87 7.44 9.42
N THR A 107 -10.55 6.85 8.44
CA THR A 107 -11.60 5.86 8.67
C THR A 107 -11.00 4.47 8.51
N LEU A 108 -10.81 3.77 9.64
CA LEU A 108 -10.23 2.43 9.68
C LEU A 108 -11.34 1.39 9.63
N GLN A 109 -11.15 0.38 8.78
CA GLN A 109 -12.04 -0.76 8.63
C GLN A 109 -11.28 -2.00 8.15
N THR A 110 -11.90 -3.18 8.28
CA THR A 110 -11.27 -4.47 7.95
C THR A 110 -11.79 -5.08 6.65
N ARG A 111 -12.89 -4.54 6.14
CA ARG A 111 -13.55 -4.89 4.88
C ARG A 111 -13.92 -3.59 4.17
N PRO A 112 -14.07 -3.61 2.84
CA PRO A 112 -14.33 -2.39 2.09
C PRO A 112 -15.79 -1.93 2.24
N GLY A 113 -15.98 -0.62 2.43
CA GLY A 113 -17.26 0.07 2.25
C GLY A 113 -18.42 -0.51 3.06
N GLU A 114 -19.55 -0.77 2.40
CA GLU A 114 -20.80 -1.25 3.01
C GLU A 114 -20.68 -2.67 3.61
N HIS A 115 -19.58 -3.38 3.36
CA HIS A 115 -19.31 -4.70 3.91
C HIS A 115 -18.50 -4.67 5.22
N ALA A 116 -18.41 -3.50 5.87
CA ALA A 116 -17.72 -3.37 7.14
C ALA A 116 -18.29 -4.38 8.15
N VAL A 117 -17.40 -5.23 8.66
CA VAL A 117 -17.69 -6.17 9.74
C VAL A 117 -16.94 -5.73 10.98
N ARG A 118 -17.37 -6.25 12.13
CA ARG A 118 -16.69 -6.06 13.42
C ARG A 118 -15.18 -6.23 13.27
N MET A 119 -14.42 -5.24 13.73
CA MET A 119 -12.96 -5.24 13.57
C MET A 119 -12.24 -6.19 14.54
N GLN A 120 -12.94 -6.68 15.57
CA GLN A 120 -12.43 -7.51 16.66
C GLN A 120 -11.24 -6.83 17.38
N ALA A 121 -11.41 -5.55 17.70
CA ALA A 121 -10.41 -4.72 18.37
C ALA A 121 -11.08 -3.88 19.46
N VAL A 122 -10.31 -3.51 20.48
CA VAL A 122 -10.73 -2.66 21.60
C VAL A 122 -10.03 -1.30 21.58
N ARG A 123 -8.96 -1.16 20.81
CA ARG A 123 -8.22 0.08 20.65
C ARG A 123 -7.72 0.22 19.23
N ALA A 124 -7.78 1.42 18.68
CA ALA A 124 -7.33 1.74 17.34
C ALA A 124 -6.29 2.85 17.37
N GLY A 125 -5.32 2.78 16.47
CA GLY A 125 -4.24 3.75 16.35
C GLY A 125 -3.95 4.14 14.91
N VAL A 126 -3.53 5.38 14.72
CA VAL A 126 -2.96 5.88 13.47
C VAL A 126 -1.73 6.72 13.79
N ARG A 127 -0.68 6.54 12.98
CA ARG A 127 0.50 7.39 13.00
C ARG A 127 0.85 7.81 11.59
N ALA A 128 1.10 9.09 11.40
CA ALA A 128 1.63 9.66 10.17
C ALA A 128 2.79 10.59 10.52
N GLY A 129 4.02 10.15 10.24
CA GLY A 129 5.23 10.87 10.62
C GLY A 129 5.39 10.94 12.13
N GLN A 130 5.47 12.16 12.67
CA GLN A 130 5.57 12.42 14.11
C GLN A 130 4.20 12.49 14.81
N GLN A 131 3.11 12.52 14.04
CA GLN A 131 1.76 12.67 14.56
C GLN A 131 1.16 11.29 14.80
N GLU A 132 0.69 11.03 16.01
CA GLU A 132 0.05 9.78 16.36
C GLU A 132 -1.14 9.98 17.29
N LYS A 133 -2.13 9.11 17.14
CA LYS A 133 -3.31 9.08 18.00
C LYS A 133 -3.78 7.65 18.16
N PHE A 134 -4.11 7.32 19.40
CA PHE A 134 -4.76 6.09 19.78
C PHE A 134 -6.03 6.42 20.54
N GLN A 135 -7.06 5.59 20.37
CA GLN A 135 -8.31 5.71 21.13
C GLN A 135 -8.90 4.32 21.36
N ASP A 136 -9.60 4.19 22.47
CA ASP A 136 -10.43 3.02 22.71
C ASP A 136 -11.62 3.03 21.74
N ILE A 137 -12.04 1.85 21.34
CA ILE A 137 -13.17 1.64 20.44
C ILE A 137 -14.10 0.60 21.05
N GLU A 138 -15.40 0.73 20.75
CA GLU A 138 -16.37 -0.27 21.15
C GLU A 138 -15.98 -1.64 20.58
N PRO A 139 -16.03 -2.73 21.37
CA PRO A 139 -15.63 -4.06 20.90
C PRO A 139 -16.37 -4.53 19.65
N GLU A 140 -17.60 -4.06 19.44
CA GLU A 140 -18.46 -4.37 18.29
C GLU A 140 -18.27 -3.43 17.10
N ALA A 141 -17.37 -2.43 17.19
CA ALA A 141 -17.16 -1.45 16.13
C ALA A 141 -16.75 -2.12 14.82
N ALA A 142 -17.50 -1.83 13.75
CA ALA A 142 -17.15 -2.20 12.39
C ALA A 142 -16.24 -1.16 11.70
N VAL A 143 -16.30 0.08 12.17
CA VAL A 143 -15.55 1.23 11.67
C VAL A 143 -15.15 2.11 12.85
N THR A 144 -14.00 2.77 12.75
CA THR A 144 -13.61 3.83 13.67
C THR A 144 -12.96 4.99 12.92
N HIS A 145 -13.05 6.19 13.49
CA HIS A 145 -12.49 7.40 12.93
C HIS A 145 -11.45 7.98 13.88
N LEU A 146 -10.25 8.22 13.36
CA LEU A 146 -9.21 8.98 14.03
C LEU A 146 -8.96 10.26 13.25
N VAL A 147 -8.59 11.32 13.96
CA VAL A 147 -8.31 12.63 13.37
C VAL A 147 -6.92 13.06 13.80
N LEU A 148 -6.08 13.42 12.82
CA LEU A 148 -4.75 13.99 13.03
C LEU A 148 -4.63 15.31 12.26
N GLU A 149 -3.84 16.22 12.80
CA GLU A 149 -3.32 17.36 12.05
C GLU A 149 -1.95 16.97 11.48
N LEU A 150 -1.77 17.16 10.18
CA LEU A 150 -0.56 16.76 9.49
C LEU A 150 0.11 17.96 8.80
N PRO A 151 1.43 18.11 8.88
CA PRO A 151 2.17 19.01 8.00
C PRO A 151 2.16 18.46 6.56
N ALA A 152 2.32 19.36 5.59
CA ALA A 152 2.57 18.97 4.21
C ALA A 152 3.93 18.26 4.08
N GLY A 153 4.03 17.34 3.11
CA GLY A 153 5.27 16.67 2.79
C GLY A 153 5.21 15.14 2.84
N PRO A 154 6.34 14.49 2.52
CA PRO A 154 6.46 13.05 2.47
C PRO A 154 6.44 12.46 3.88
N THR A 155 5.67 11.40 4.09
CA THR A 155 5.64 10.70 5.37
C THR A 155 5.29 9.22 5.25
N ARG A 156 5.44 8.49 6.37
CA ARG A 156 4.96 7.12 6.53
C ARG A 156 3.69 7.12 7.34
N LEU A 157 2.67 6.44 6.85
CA LEU A 157 1.40 6.23 7.52
C LEU A 157 1.30 4.77 7.98
N GLN A 158 0.91 4.53 9.23
CA GLN A 158 0.70 3.19 9.77
C GLN A 158 -0.50 3.18 10.70
N THR A 159 -1.17 2.04 10.81
CA THR A 159 -2.35 1.87 11.68
C THR A 159 -2.23 0.64 12.57
N TRP A 160 -3.02 0.63 13.64
CA TRP A 160 -3.13 -0.48 14.57
C TRP A 160 -4.59 -0.73 14.95
N LEU A 161 -4.94 -1.99 15.04
CA LEU A 161 -6.17 -2.52 15.61
C LEU A 161 -5.76 -3.52 16.69
N GLU A 162 -5.79 -3.08 17.94
CA GLU A 162 -5.37 -3.85 19.12
C GLU A 162 -6.57 -4.61 19.69
N LYS A 163 -6.39 -5.91 19.92
CA LYS A 163 -7.38 -6.78 20.54
C LYS A 163 -7.24 -6.77 22.06
N ALA A 164 -8.26 -7.28 22.76
CA ALA A 164 -8.26 -7.39 24.22
C ALA A 164 -7.15 -8.30 24.77
N ASP A 165 -6.66 -9.25 23.98
CA ASP A 165 -5.56 -10.16 24.34
C ASP A 165 -4.16 -9.54 24.14
N GLY A 166 -4.08 -8.27 23.71
CA GLY A 166 -2.85 -7.55 23.42
C GLY A 166 -2.27 -7.79 22.03
N SER A 167 -2.84 -8.69 21.23
CA SER A 167 -2.44 -8.85 19.83
C SER A 167 -2.87 -7.64 18.99
N SER A 168 -2.12 -7.33 17.93
CA SER A 168 -2.36 -6.16 17.08
C SER A 168 -2.06 -6.47 15.61
N ARG A 169 -2.78 -5.78 14.72
CA ARG A 169 -2.57 -5.82 13.26
C ARG A 169 -2.90 -4.47 12.65
N GLY A 170 -2.49 -4.25 11.40
CA GLY A 170 -2.90 -3.06 10.66
C GLY A 170 -4.36 -3.12 10.22
N ALA A 171 -4.97 -1.96 9.98
CA ALA A 171 -6.26 -1.88 9.29
C ALA A 171 -6.06 -2.17 7.80
N PHE A 172 -6.88 -3.05 7.23
CA PHE A 172 -6.70 -3.47 5.83
C PHE A 172 -7.21 -2.45 4.82
N TYR A 173 -8.14 -1.60 5.24
CA TYR A 173 -8.71 -0.53 4.45
C TYR A 173 -8.75 0.73 5.30
N VAL A 174 -8.18 1.81 4.78
CA VAL A 174 -8.14 3.11 5.45
C VAL A 174 -8.60 4.16 4.45
N THR A 175 -9.73 4.81 4.71
CA THR A 175 -10.13 5.98 3.93
C THR A 175 -9.55 7.23 4.59
N VAL A 176 -8.83 8.05 3.82
CA VAL A 176 -8.20 9.28 4.29
C VAL A 176 -8.86 10.47 3.60
N GLU A 177 -9.38 11.40 4.39
CA GLU A 177 -10.11 12.57 3.92
C GLU A 177 -9.52 13.84 4.54
N PHE A 178 -9.28 14.87 3.72
CA PHE A 178 -8.97 16.20 4.24
C PHE A 178 -10.24 16.84 4.78
N VAL A 179 -10.22 17.25 6.05
CA VAL A 179 -11.38 17.82 6.74
C VAL A 179 -11.35 19.35 6.70
N GLY A 180 -10.17 19.95 6.79
CA GLY A 180 -10.02 21.38 6.88
C GLY A 180 -8.61 21.81 7.28
N PRO A 181 -8.37 23.13 7.37
CA PRO A 181 -7.12 23.66 7.93
C PRO A 181 -6.94 23.20 9.38
N ALA A 182 -5.68 23.15 9.84
CA ALA A 182 -5.37 22.89 11.25
C ALA A 182 -6.03 23.96 12.14
N ALA A 183 -6.38 23.59 13.38
CA ALA A 183 -6.89 24.56 14.32
C ALA A 183 -5.84 25.66 14.56
N GLU A 184 -6.26 26.93 14.54
CA GLU A 184 -5.40 28.03 14.97
C GLU A 184 -5.14 27.88 16.48
N GLU A 185 -3.86 27.81 16.87
CA GLU A 185 -3.42 27.86 18.28
C GLU A 185 -3.61 29.24 18.90
#